data_AF-A0A8B5WUV8-F1
#
_entry.id   AF-A0A8B5WUV8-F1
#
_cell.length_a   1.000
_cell.length_b   1.000
_cell.length_c   1.000
_cell.angle_alpha   90.00
_cell.angle_beta   90.00
_cell.angle_gamma   90.00
#
_symmetry.space_group_name_H-M   'P 1'
#
loop_
_entity.id
_entity.type
_entity.pdbx_description
1 polymer ?
#
loop_
_entity_poly.entity_id
_entity_poly.type
_entity_poly.pdbx_seq_one_letter_code
_entity_poly.pdbx_strand_id
1 'polypeptide(L)' 'MTGKDVVRIMRKNGWILDRTTGSHHVMVKENLRSVPVPVHGNTDLGNLAQRILKQAGIESPGR' A
#
# COMPACT_ATOMS: atom_id res chain seq x y z
N MET A 1 -3.82 -5.30 -9.69
CA MET A 1 -2.92 -4.88 -8.60
C MET A 1 -3.36 -5.51 -7.28
N THR A 2 -2.53 -6.38 -6.72
CA THR A 2 -2.79 -7.02 -5.42
C THR A 2 -2.29 -6.15 -4.26
N GLY A 3 -2.69 -6.47 -3.02
CA GLY A 3 -2.14 -5.81 -1.84
C GLY A 3 -0.61 -5.96 -1.70
N LYS A 4 -0.07 -7.10 -2.12
CA LYS A 4 1.39 -7.33 -2.16
C LYS A 4 2.08 -6.37 -3.13
N ASP A 5 1.45 -6.08 -4.27
CA ASP A 5 1.99 -5.14 -5.26
C ASP A 5 1.96 -3.71 -4.73
N VAL A 6 0.89 -3.30 -4.04
CA VAL A 6 0.79 -1.99 -3.40
C VAL A 6 1.89 -1.82 -2.35
N VAL A 7 2.08 -2.79 -1.45
CA VAL A 7 3.17 -2.75 -0.46
C VAL A 7 4.53 -2.65 -1.15
N ARG A 8 4.76 -3.40 -2.23
CA ARG A 8 6.01 -3.34 -3.00
C ARG A 8 6.26 -1.96 -3.61
N ILE A 9 5.23 -1.34 -4.20
CA ILE A 9 5.32 0.02 -4.77
C ILE A 9 5.59 1.04 -3.68
N MET A 10 4.88 0.96 -2.55
CA MET A 10 5.08 1.85 -1.41
C MET A 10 6.52 1.75 -0.88
N ARG A 11 7.06 0.54 -0.75
CA ARG A 11 8.47 0.34 -0.34
C ARG A 11 9.47 0.98 -1.29
N LYS A 12 9.25 0.90 -2.60
CA LYS A 12 10.09 1.59 -3.60
C LYS A 12 10.04 3.11 -3.47
N ASN A 13 8.98 3.66 -2.88
CA ASN A 13 8.79 5.09 -2.65
C ASN A 13 9.15 5.54 -1.23
N GLY A 14 9.94 4.74 -0.51
CA GLY A 14 10.46 5.07 0.83
C GLY A 14 9.46 4.83 1.97
N TRP A 15 8.37 4.09 1.73
CA TRP A 15 7.53 3.60 2.82
C TRP A 15 8.11 2.33 3.44
N ILE A 16 7.91 2.15 4.74
CA ILE A 16 8.38 1.02 5.52
C ILE A 16 7.16 0.30 6.09
N LEU A 17 7.23 -1.03 6.18
CA LEU A 17 6.21 -1.82 6.89
C LEU A 17 6.48 -1.68 8.39
N ASP A 18 5.56 -1.07 9.13
CA ASP A 18 5.64 -0.93 10.58
C ASP A 18 5.16 -2.18 11.29
N ARG A 19 3.95 -2.63 10.97
CA ARG A 19 3.32 -3.79 11.58
C ARG A 19 2.26 -4.41 10.68
N THR A 20 1.92 -5.65 10.99
CA THR A 20 0.84 -6.39 10.32
C THR A 20 -0.16 -6.88 11.36
N THR A 21 -1.43 -6.56 11.16
CA THR A 21 -2.53 -7.05 12.00
C THR A 21 -3.52 -7.82 11.11
N GLY A 22 -3.50 -9.15 11.20
CA GLY A 22 -4.25 -10.00 10.27
C GLY A 22 -3.75 -9.80 8.83
N SER A 23 -4.65 -9.52 7.89
CA SER A 23 -4.29 -9.21 6.49
C SER A 23 -3.82 -7.77 6.28
N HIS A 24 -3.97 -6.87 7.26
CA HIS A 24 -3.68 -5.45 7.08
C HIS A 24 -2.23 -5.13 7.40
N HIS A 25 -1.49 -4.70 6.38
CA HIS A 25 -0.10 -4.25 6.47
C HIS A 25 -0.07 -2.74 6.65
N VAL A 26 0.41 -2.26 7.79
CA VAL A 26 0.49 -0.83 8.10
C VAL A 26 1.81 -0.28 7.60
N MET A 27 1.74 0.60 6.60
CA MET A 27 2.90 1.26 6.02
C MET A 27 3.10 2.63 6.66
N VAL A 28 4.35 2.99 6.97
CA VAL A 28 4.74 4.29 7.53
C VAL A 28 5.83 4.93 6.69
N LYS A 29 5.89 6.26 6.72
CA LYS A 29 6.97 7.05 6.13
C LYS A 29 7.16 8.28 7.01
N GLU A 30 8.40 8.72 7.16
CA GLU A 30 8.74 9.85 8.01
C GLU A 30 7.87 11.07 7.68
N ASN A 31 7.34 11.74 8.70
CA ASN A 31 6.45 12.90 8.58
C ASN A 31 5.13 12.66 7.82
N LEU A 32 4.75 11.41 7.56
CA LEU A 32 3.47 11.06 6.92
C LEU A 32 2.61 10.17 7.83
N ARG A 33 1.29 10.26 7.66
CA ARG A 33 0.35 9.39 8.36
C ARG A 33 0.50 7.94 7.88
N SER A 34 0.41 6.99 8.82
CA SER A 34 0.41 5.57 8.51
C SER A 34 -0.75 5.19 7.57
N VAL A 35 -0.50 4.31 6.61
CA VAL A 35 -1.48 3.84 5.63
C VAL A 35 -1.63 2.32 5.74
N PRO A 36 -2.80 1.82 6.14
CA PRO A 36 -3.07 0.38 6.15
C PRO A 36 -3.36 -0.13 4.73
N VAL A 37 -2.77 -1.27 4.36
CA VAL A 37 -2.93 -1.94 3.07
C VAL A 37 -3.49 -3.35 3.31
N PRO A 38 -4.68 -3.69 2.80
CA PRO A 38 -5.21 -5.04 2.90
C PRO A 38 -4.45 -5.98 1.95
N VAL A 39 -3.93 -7.08 2.49
CA VAL A 39 -3.17 -8.08 1.73
C VAL A 39 -3.87 -9.43 1.83
N HIS A 40 -4.69 -9.74 0.83
CA HIS A 40 -5.40 -11.02 0.70
C HIS A 40 -4.78 -11.85 -0.44
N GLY A 41 -3.68 -12.55 -0.16
CA GLY A 41 -3.07 -13.49 -1.12
C GLY A 41 -2.77 -12.86 -2.49
N ASN A 42 -3.41 -13.39 -3.53
CA ASN A 42 -3.33 -12.92 -4.92
C ASN A 42 -4.60 -12.18 -5.39
N THR A 43 -5.48 -11.80 -4.45
CA THR A 43 -6.71 -11.09 -4.76
C THR A 43 -6.40 -9.68 -5.25
N ASP A 44 -7.03 -9.31 -6.36
CA ASP A 44 -6.97 -7.97 -6.92
C ASP A 44 -7.72 -6.97 -6.02
N LEU A 45 -7.10 -5.83 -5.73
CA LEU A 45 -7.73 -4.77 -4.93
C LEU A 45 -8.53 -3.76 -5.78
N GLY A 46 -8.46 -3.84 -7.11
CA GLY A 46 -9.11 -2.91 -8.03
C GLY A 46 -8.81 -1.44 -7.69
N ASN A 47 -9.87 -0.62 -7.66
CA ASN A 47 -9.77 0.82 -7.37
C ASN A 47 -9.24 1.13 -5.97
N LEU A 48 -9.32 0.19 -5.02
CA LEU A 48 -8.78 0.39 -3.67
C LEU A 48 -7.26 0.54 -3.70
N ALA A 49 -6.56 -0.22 -4.55
CA ALA A 49 -5.11 -0.06 -4.71
C ALA A 49 -4.73 1.36 -5.16
N GLN A 50 -5.44 1.91 -6.15
CA GLN A 50 -5.20 3.27 -6.64
C GLN A 50 -5.47 4.32 -5.57
N ARG A 51 -6.54 4.15 -4.78
CA ARG A 51 -6.86 5.07 -3.67
C ARG A 51 -5.78 5.04 -2.58
N ILE A 52 -5.26 3.85 -2.26
CA ILE A 52 -4.18 3.68 -1.27
C ILE A 52 -2.89 4.36 -1.77
N LEU A 53 -2.50 4.13 -3.03
CA LEU A 53 -1.31 4.77 -3.60
C LEU A 53 -1.46 6.30 -3.64
N LYS A 54 -2.63 6.80 -4.04
CA LYS A 54 -2.93 8.24 -4.01
C LYS A 54 -2.85 8.82 -2.60
N GLN A 55 -3.39 8.13 -1.59
CA GLN A 55 -3.27 8.52 -0.18
C GLN A 55 -1.81 8.52 0.28
N ALA A 56 -1.00 7.62 -0.25
CA ALA A 56 0.43 7.54 -0.01
C ALA A 56 1.27 8.58 -0.80
N GLY A 57 0.62 9.45 -1.58
CA GLY A 57 1.28 10.46 -2.42
C GLY A 57 2.04 9.85 -3.61
N ILE A 58 1.67 8.64 -4.04
CA ILE A 58 2.32 7.91 -5.14
C ILE A 58 1.37 7.96 -6.33
N GLU A 59 1.87 8.44 -7.47
CA GLU A 59 1.13 8.32 -8.73
C GLU A 59 0.95 6.85 -9.08
N SER A 60 -0.31 6.42 -9.25
CA SER A 60 -0.58 5.08 -9.77
C SER A 60 0.04 5.01 -11.15
N PRO A 61 0.83 3.96 -11.49
CA PRO A 61 1.11 3.69 -12.89
C PRO A 61 -0.26 3.59 -13.59
N GLY A 62 -0.39 4.30 -14.72
CA GLY A 62 -1.60 4.22 -15.55
C GLY A 62 -1.96 2.77 -15.81
N ARG A 63 -3.26 2.47 -15.82
CA ARG A 63 -3.77 1.10 -15.95
C ARG A 63 -3.37 0.47 -17.29
#